data_AF-A0A326U019-F1
#
_entry.id   AF-A0A326U019-F1
#
_cell.length_a   1.000
_cell.length_b   1.000
_cell.length_c   1.000
_cell.angle_alpha   90.00
_cell.angle_beta   90.00
_cell.angle_gamma   90.00
#
_symmetry.space_group_name_H-M   'P 1'
#
loop_
_entity.id
_entity.type
_entity.pdbx_description
1 polymer ?
#
loop_
_entity_poly.entity_id
_entity_poly.type
_entity_poly.pdbx_seq_one_letter_code
_entity_poly.pdbx_strand_id
1 'polypeptide(L)'
;MKGFVMTEREQEIIRSLLAPLGITEYDVVVYANSGYDLPESSYSGEISSFEGFIVTAEKIYSFWLDWVDGHYTLGQEEELWEEVELETILPEVTRTYIQQVQQRLRRSLP
;
A
#
# COMPACT_ATOMS: atom_id res chain seq x y z
N MET A 1 17.98 4.06 0.31
CA MET A 1 16.60 4.55 0.41
C MET A 1 16.27 4.72 1.88
N LYS A 2 15.93 5.94 2.34
CA LYS A 2 15.29 6.09 3.65
C LYS A 2 13.91 5.44 3.49
N GLY A 3 13.62 4.42 4.31
CA GLY A 3 12.32 3.75 4.27
C GLY A 3 11.23 4.78 4.55
N PHE A 4 10.24 4.86 3.67
CA PHE A 4 9.01 5.56 3.97
C PHE A 4 8.37 4.87 5.18
N VAL A 5 8.11 5.62 6.24
CA VAL A 5 7.42 5.11 7.42
C VAL A 5 6.03 5.70 7.38
N MET A 6 5.04 4.84 7.16
CA MET A 6 3.64 5.25 7.19
C MET A 6 3.27 5.79 8.57
N THR A 7 2.51 6.88 8.59
CA THR A 7 1.85 7.39 9.79
C THR A 7 0.79 6.40 10.27
N GLU A 8 0.41 6.49 11.56
CA GLU A 8 -0.67 5.67 12.11
C GLU A 8 -1.98 5.87 11.33
N ARG A 9 -2.25 7.10 10.91
CA ARG A 9 -3.46 7.44 10.15
C ARG A 9 -3.49 6.80 8.76
N GLU A 10 -2.38 6.81 8.04
CA GLU A 10 -2.25 6.12 6.75
C GLU A 10 -2.49 4.62 6.90
N GLN A 11 -1.96 4.01 7.97
CA GLN A 11 -2.16 2.59 8.25
C GLN A 11 -3.63 2.26 8.55
N GLU A 12 -4.32 3.12 9.29
CA GLU A 12 -5.75 2.97 9.57
C GLU A 12 -6.60 3.05 8.31
N ILE A 13 -6.32 4.02 7.43
CA ILE A 13 -7.05 4.18 6.17
C ILE A 13 -6.85 2.95 5.30
N ILE A 14 -5.61 2.54 5.03
CA ILE A 14 -5.33 1.35 4.23
C ILE A 14 -6.01 0.12 4.84
N ARG A 15 -5.96 -0.06 6.16
CA ARG A 15 -6.65 -1.17 6.84
C ARG A 15 -8.15 -1.14 6.61
N SER A 16 -8.78 0.04 6.70
CA SER A 16 -10.21 0.19 6.49
C SER A 16 -10.63 -0.10 5.04
N LEU A 17 -9.77 0.19 4.07
CA LEU A 17 -10.00 -0.07 2.65
C LEU A 17 -9.76 -1.54 2.26
N LEU A 18 -8.83 -2.21 2.94
CA LEU A 18 -8.49 -3.62 2.68
C LEU A 18 -9.42 -4.61 3.40
N ALA A 19 -9.95 -4.25 4.56
CA ALA A 19 -10.81 -5.14 5.34
C ALA A 19 -12.07 -5.63 4.56
N PRO A 20 -12.80 -4.79 3.79
CA PRO A 20 -13.90 -5.25 2.93
C PRO A 20 -13.46 -6.24 1.83
N LEU A 21 -12.19 -6.22 1.42
CA LEU A 21 -11.62 -7.15 0.44
C LEU A 21 -11.18 -8.48 1.07
N GLY A 22 -11.35 -8.64 2.38
CA GLY A 22 -10.88 -9.82 3.12
C GLY A 22 -9.36 -9.86 3.33
N ILE A 23 -8.65 -8.75 3.09
CA ILE A 23 -7.20 -8.65 3.26
C ILE A 23 -6.92 -8.08 4.65
N THR A 24 -6.57 -8.95 5.60
CA THR A 24 -6.29 -8.57 7.00
C THR A 24 -4.84 -8.79 7.41
N GLU A 25 -4.09 -9.59 6.66
CA GLU A 25 -2.67 -9.87 6.88
C GLU A 25 -1.87 -9.45 5.65
N TYR A 26 -1.18 -8.33 5.79
CA TYR A 26 -0.42 -7.72 4.71
C TYR A 26 0.71 -6.86 5.26
N ASP A 27 1.62 -6.48 4.37
CA ASP A 27 2.58 -5.41 4.60
C ASP A 27 2.51 -4.41 3.45
N VAL A 28 2.84 -3.15 3.72
CA VAL A 28 2.81 -2.08 2.71
C VAL A 28 4.23 -1.74 2.28
N VAL A 29 4.50 -1.85 0.99
CA VAL A 29 5.79 -1.46 0.39
C VAL A 29 5.56 -0.21 -0.44
N VAL A 30 5.83 0.96 0.13
CA VAL A 30 5.65 2.25 -0.57
C VAL A 30 6.78 2.49 -1.55
N TYR A 31 6.41 2.84 -2.79
CA TYR A 31 7.35 3.02 -3.90
C TYR A 31 7.55 4.51 -4.24
N ALA A 32 6.48 5.30 -4.27
CA ALA A 32 6.56 6.73 -4.53
C ALA A 32 5.49 7.51 -3.76
N ASN A 33 5.83 8.73 -3.35
CA ASN A 33 4.90 9.68 -2.73
C ASN A 33 4.80 10.90 -3.65
N SER A 34 3.58 11.31 -3.98
CA SER A 34 3.28 12.39 -4.91
C SER A 34 3.53 13.79 -4.33
N GLY A 35 3.63 13.91 -3.00
CA GLY A 35 3.93 15.15 -2.28
C GLY A 35 2.78 16.16 -2.23
N TYR A 36 1.56 15.76 -2.60
CA TYR A 36 0.35 16.59 -2.46
C TYR A 36 -0.53 16.07 -1.32
N ASP A 37 -0.92 16.97 -0.44
CA ASP A 37 -1.71 16.64 0.75
C ASP A 37 -3.18 16.41 0.40
N LEU A 38 -3.75 15.34 0.97
CA LEU A 38 -5.13 14.95 0.79
C LEU A 38 -6.05 15.76 1.74
N PRO A 39 -7.25 16.15 1.26
CA PRO A 39 -8.22 16.88 2.07
C PRO A 39 -8.71 16.06 3.29
N GLU A 40 -9.13 16.76 4.34
CA GLU A 40 -9.43 16.28 5.72
C GLU A 40 -8.24 16.12 6.69
N SER A 41 -7.04 16.58 6.35
CA SER A 41 -5.95 16.70 7.35
C SER A 41 -6.03 18.02 8.12
N SER A 42 -6.81 18.09 9.19
CA SER A 42 -6.78 19.23 10.14
C SER A 42 -5.65 19.13 11.18
N TYR A 43 -4.70 18.18 11.01
CA TYR A 43 -3.64 17.86 11.96
C TYR A 43 -2.26 17.88 11.31
N SER A 44 -1.21 18.11 12.10
CA SER A 44 0.18 17.91 11.69
C SER A 44 0.43 16.41 11.48
N GLY A 45 0.38 15.96 10.24
CA GLY A 45 0.43 14.55 9.84
C GLY A 45 -0.21 14.35 8.47
N GLU A 46 0.05 15.31 7.58
CA GLU A 46 -0.53 15.43 6.24
C GLU A 46 -0.36 14.11 5.49
N ILE A 47 -1.49 13.53 5.08
CA ILE A 47 -1.50 12.32 4.25
C ILE A 47 -1.31 12.80 2.83
N SER A 48 -0.26 12.36 2.16
CA SER A 48 -0.09 12.65 0.74
C SER A 48 -0.59 11.51 -0.12
N SER A 49 -0.96 11.75 -1.38
CA SER A 49 -1.21 10.61 -2.29
C SER A 49 0.09 9.83 -2.48
N PHE A 50 0.05 8.50 -2.41
CA PHE A 50 1.23 7.66 -2.63
C PHE A 50 0.85 6.32 -3.23
N GLU A 51 1.82 5.74 -3.94
CA GLU A 51 1.68 4.46 -4.61
C GLU A 51 2.69 3.44 -4.05
N GLY A 52 2.32 2.17 -4.20
CA GLY A 52 3.17 1.08 -3.75
C GLY A 52 2.50 -0.28 -3.94
N PHE A 53 2.91 -1.22 -3.10
CA PHE A 53 2.42 -2.58 -3.13
C PHE A 53 1.80 -2.97 -1.79
N ILE A 54 0.60 -3.55 -1.84
CA ILE A 54 0.05 -4.35 -0.75
C ILE A 54 0.54 -5.78 -0.94
N VAL A 55 1.37 -6.24 -0.02
CA VAL A 55 1.98 -7.57 -0.09
C VAL A 55 1.30 -8.47 0.93
N THR A 56 0.69 -9.54 0.44
CA THR A 56 0.16 -10.63 1.28
C THR A 56 1.11 -11.84 1.21
N ALA A 57 0.83 -12.90 1.95
CA ALA A 57 1.61 -14.14 1.86
C ALA A 57 1.63 -14.74 0.44
N GLU A 58 0.58 -14.54 -0.35
CA GLU A 58 0.41 -15.21 -1.64
C GLU A 58 0.38 -14.25 -2.83
N LYS A 59 -0.19 -13.06 -2.62
CA LYS A 59 -0.50 -12.10 -3.68
C LYS A 59 0.15 -10.75 -3.43
N ILE A 60 0.37 -10.00 -4.50
CA ILE A 60 0.87 -8.63 -4.48
C ILE A 60 -0.14 -7.78 -5.25
N TYR A 61 -0.54 -6.65 -4.68
CA TYR A 61 -1.42 -5.71 -5.36
C TYR A 61 -0.69 -4.38 -5.52
N SER A 62 -0.64 -3.84 -6.73
CA SER A 62 -0.32 -2.44 -6.96
C SER A 62 -1.46 -1.60 -6.41
N PHE A 63 -1.15 -0.50 -5.75
CA PHE A 63 -2.16 0.43 -5.24
C PHE A 63 -1.72 1.88 -5.39
N TRP A 64 -2.71 2.76 -5.44
CA TRP A 64 -2.55 4.20 -5.34
C TRP A 64 -3.50 4.72 -4.27
N LEU A 65 -2.97 5.19 -3.14
CA LEU A 65 -3.79 5.85 -2.11
C LEU A 65 -4.06 7.28 -2.55
N ASP A 66 -5.33 7.61 -2.81
CA ASP A 66 -5.78 8.98 -3.11
C ASP A 66 -7.09 9.33 -2.40
N TRP A 67 -7.49 10.59 -2.52
CA TRP A 67 -8.81 11.08 -2.20
C TRP A 67 -9.58 11.46 -3.46
N VAL A 68 -10.64 10.71 -3.76
CA VAL A 68 -11.49 10.91 -4.93
C VAL A 68 -12.94 11.05 -4.47
N ASP A 69 -13.68 12.00 -5.03
CA ASP A 69 -15.13 12.16 -4.80
C ASP A 69 -15.58 12.08 -3.33
N GLY A 70 -14.79 12.64 -2.41
CA GLY A 70 -15.13 12.75 -0.98
C GLY A 70 -14.78 11.52 -0.14
N HIS A 71 -13.95 10.61 -0.63
CA HIS A 71 -13.47 9.46 0.14
C HIS A 71 -12.07 8.99 -0.28
N TYR A 72 -11.42 8.19 0.57
CA TYR A 72 -10.14 7.55 0.23
C TYR A 72 -10.35 6.30 -0.64
N THR A 73 -9.45 6.08 -1.60
CA THR A 73 -9.44 4.91 -2.49
C THR A 73 -8.02 4.35 -2.60
N LEU A 74 -7.87 3.07 -2.93
CA LEU A 74 -6.59 2.44 -3.28
C LEU A 74 -6.38 2.37 -4.81
N GLY A 75 -7.14 3.16 -5.56
CA GLY A 75 -7.10 3.21 -7.02
C GLY A 75 -8.10 2.26 -7.67
N GLN A 76 -9.05 1.69 -6.92
CA GLN A 76 -10.09 0.81 -7.49
C GLN A 76 -10.97 1.53 -8.52
N GLU A 77 -11.23 2.83 -8.31
CA GLU A 77 -12.10 3.62 -9.19
C GLU A 77 -11.41 4.00 -10.51
N GLU A 78 -10.07 3.97 -10.53
CA GLU A 78 -9.25 4.35 -11.68
C GLU A 78 -8.56 3.14 -12.36
N GLU A 79 -8.96 1.92 -12.01
CA GLU A 79 -8.33 0.66 -12.47
C GLU A 79 -6.83 0.55 -12.10
N LEU A 80 -6.37 1.30 -11.10
CA LEU A 80 -4.99 1.29 -10.59
C LEU A 80 -4.76 0.24 -9.50
N TRP A 81 -5.84 -0.35 -8.97
CA TRP A 81 -5.78 -1.52 -8.07
C TRP A 81 -5.74 -2.81 -8.89
N GLU A 82 -4.57 -3.44 -8.97
CA GLU A 82 -4.38 -4.67 -9.73
C GLU A 82 -3.47 -5.68 -9.01
N GLU A 83 -3.76 -6.97 -9.17
CA GLU A 83 -2.85 -8.04 -8.76
C GLU A 83 -1.67 -8.08 -9.73
N VAL A 84 -0.45 -8.01 -9.22
CA VAL A 84 0.78 -8.00 -10.03
C VAL A 84 1.63 -9.22 -9.74
N GLU A 85 2.22 -9.77 -10.80
CA GLU A 85 3.22 -10.83 -10.68
C GLU A 85 4.52 -10.25 -10.14
N LEU A 86 5.16 -10.96 -9.22
CA LEU A 86 6.41 -10.53 -8.60
C LEU A 86 7.53 -10.25 -9.62
N GLU A 87 7.52 -11.00 -10.72
CA GLU A 87 8.48 -10.95 -11.81
C GLU A 87 8.40 -9.65 -12.63
N THR A 88 7.23 -9.00 -12.65
CA THR A 88 7.02 -7.74 -13.39
C THR A 88 7.44 -6.51 -12.58
N ILE A 89 7.68 -6.67 -11.27
CA ILE A 89 8.05 -5.56 -10.38
C ILE A 89 9.51 -5.17 -10.60
N LEU A 90 9.70 -3.91 -10.97
CA LEU A 90 10.98 -3.25 -11.08
C LEU A 90 11.08 -2.09 -10.08
N PRO A 91 12.29 -1.74 -9.60
CA PRO A 91 13.57 -2.41 -9.84
C PRO A 91 13.74 -3.72 -9.04
N GLU A 92 14.75 -4.53 -9.41
CA GLU A 92 15.05 -5.83 -8.75
C GLU A 92 15.22 -5.76 -7.23
N VAL A 93 15.68 -4.62 -6.71
CA VAL A 93 15.77 -4.39 -5.25
C VAL A 93 14.39 -4.40 -4.59
N THR A 94 13.39 -3.81 -5.23
CA THR A 94 12.00 -3.81 -4.75
C THR A 94 11.43 -5.22 -4.77
N ARG A 95 11.65 -5.95 -5.87
CA ARG A 95 11.26 -7.36 -6.00
C ARG A 95 11.87 -8.23 -4.90
N THR A 96 13.17 -8.10 -4.66
CA THR A 96 13.87 -8.84 -3.59
C THR A 96 13.29 -8.51 -2.21
N TYR A 97 12.95 -7.25 -1.96
CA TYR A 97 12.34 -6.84 -0.70
C TYR A 97 10.94 -7.43 -0.53
N ILE A 98 10.10 -7.37 -1.57
CA ILE A 98 8.75 -7.97 -1.55
C ILE A 98 8.83 -9.49 -1.32
N GLN A 99 9.79 -10.19 -1.93
CA GLN A 99 10.04 -11.61 -1.64
C GLN A 99 10.32 -11.87 -0.16
N GLN A 100 11.12 -11.04 0.49
CA GLN A 100 11.42 -11.17 1.92
C GLN A 100 10.17 -10.93 2.79
N VAL A 101 9.37 -9.93 2.43
CA VAL A 101 8.08 -9.64 3.08
C VAL A 101 7.15 -10.85 2.99
N GLN A 102 6.95 -11.42 1.79
CA GLN A 102 6.12 -12.61 1.61
C GLN A 102 6.61 -13.80 2.43
N GLN A 103 7.93 -14.05 2.45
CA GLN A 103 8.50 -15.13 3.27
C GLN A 103 8.24 -14.92 4.77
N ARG A 104 8.31 -13.68 5.25
CA ARG A 104 8.01 -13.35 6.65
C ARG A 104 6.53 -13.60 6.96
N LEU A 105 5.63 -13.13 6.10
CA LEU A 105 4.17 -13.33 6.26
C LEU A 105 3.79 -14.81 6.25
N ARG A 106 4.38 -15.62 5.36
CA ARG A 106 4.16 -17.08 5.34
C ARG A 106 4.58 -17.78 6.62
N ARG A 107 5.60 -17.25 7.33
CA ARG A 107 6.09 -17.82 8.60
C ARG A 107 5.29 -17.36 9.81
N SER A 108 4.51 -16.29 9.69
CA SER A 108 3.60 -15.82 10.74
C SER A 108 2.22 -16.45 10.69
N LEU A 109 1.88 -17.16 9.61
CA LEU A 109 0.67 -17.95 9.52
C LEU A 109 0.75 -19.17 10.47
N PRO A 110 -0.29 -19.43 11.28
CA PRO A 110 -0.33 -20.53 12.26
C PRO A 110 -0.43 -21.93 11.63
#